data_AF-A0AAD7DRD2-F1
#
_entry.id   AF-A0AAD7DRD2-F1
#
_cell.length_a   1.000
_cell.length_b   1.000
_cell.length_c   1.000
_cell.angle_alpha   90.00
_cell.angle_beta   90.00
_cell.angle_gamma   90.00
#
_symmetry.space_group_name_H-M   'P 1'
#
loop_
_entity.id
_entity.type
_entity.pdbx_description
1 polymer ?
#
loop_
_entity_poly.entity_id
_entity_poly.type
_entity_poly.pdbx_seq_one_letter_code
_entity_poly.pdbx_strand_id
1 'polypeptide(L)'
;CTLPVFEELLDDPHNEIILDLLFTLAYWHALAKLRLHTDFTISKLQEVTTFLGRQLHHFTCVTCAAFTTKELPQEEAARGRRNTKKAAAASAAGKTAQKPKAGGSKIKIFNMETYKDHSLDDYVHTILFFGTVDLYSTQPGELEHCRVKRYYARTNKNDAVGQMTQLKRREAALFKISRAKLEAKRIPLITTVENPLPAEPGPSTTTSKHKRKSRATLKKTLPILDFAESESLPYTPPDVHFHISQSLNYYCNIPTWLRENTGDPAVKVRISMH
;
A
#
# COMPACT_ATOMS: atom_id res chain seq x y z
N CYS A 1 3.57 -9.94 -11.88
CA CYS A 1 2.90 -10.16 -13.17
C CYS A 1 1.65 -9.31 -13.20
N THR A 2 1.62 -8.28 -14.06
CA THR A 2 0.46 -7.39 -14.25
C THR A 2 -0.22 -7.61 -15.60
N LEU A 3 0.33 -8.45 -16.49
CA LEU A 3 -0.15 -8.64 -17.86
C LEU A 3 -1.67 -8.89 -17.97
N PRO A 4 -2.30 -9.78 -17.16
CA PRO A 4 -3.74 -10.02 -17.27
C PRO A 4 -4.63 -8.81 -16.94
N VAL A 5 -4.09 -7.79 -16.28
CA VAL A 5 -4.82 -6.55 -15.97
C VAL A 5 -4.85 -5.60 -17.17
N PHE A 6 -3.87 -5.74 -18.06
CA PHE A 6 -3.74 -4.92 -19.26
C PHE A 6 -4.29 -5.61 -20.50
N GLU A 7 -4.58 -6.91 -20.45
CA GLU A 7 -5.18 -7.65 -21.54
C GLU A 7 -6.59 -7.12 -21.84
N GLU A 8 -6.86 -6.83 -23.12
CA GLU A 8 -8.10 -6.22 -23.62
C GLU A 8 -8.43 -4.84 -23.00
N LEU A 9 -7.46 -4.18 -22.34
CA LEU A 9 -7.71 -2.87 -21.72
C LEU A 9 -7.81 -1.74 -22.76
N LEU A 10 -7.07 -1.87 -23.85
CA LEU A 10 -7.06 -0.92 -24.97
C LEU A 10 -7.43 -1.65 -26.27
N ASP A 11 -7.78 -0.87 -27.29
CA ASP A 11 -7.97 -1.40 -28.64
C ASP A 11 -6.64 -1.69 -29.33
N ASP A 12 -6.63 -2.68 -30.21
CA ASP A 12 -5.49 -2.94 -31.10
C ASP A 12 -5.30 -1.78 -32.09
N PRO A 13 -4.05 -1.40 -32.41
CA PRO A 13 -2.78 -2.10 -32.13
C PRO A 13 -2.13 -1.76 -30.77
N HIS A 14 -2.73 -0.88 -29.98
CA HIS A 14 -2.06 -0.30 -28.80
C HIS A 14 -1.94 -1.29 -27.64
N ASN A 15 -2.91 -2.17 -27.48
CA ASN A 15 -2.90 -3.21 -26.46
C ASN A 15 -1.75 -4.19 -26.65
N GLU A 16 -1.57 -4.72 -27.86
CA GLU A 16 -0.45 -5.59 -28.23
C GLU A 16 0.90 -4.93 -27.91
N ILE A 17 1.11 -3.68 -28.32
CA ILE A 17 2.35 -2.93 -28.06
C ILE A 17 2.64 -2.81 -26.57
N ILE A 18 1.62 -2.53 -25.75
CA ILE A 18 1.79 -2.40 -24.30
C ILE A 18 2.09 -3.76 -23.65
N LEU A 19 1.39 -4.81 -24.05
CA LEU A 19 1.61 -6.15 -23.51
C LEU A 19 3.02 -6.66 -23.84
N ASP A 20 3.48 -6.45 -25.08
CA ASP A 20 4.84 -6.77 -25.51
C ASP A 20 5.89 -5.99 -24.72
N LEU A 21 5.66 -4.68 -24.51
CA LEU A 21 6.56 -3.85 -23.73
C LEU A 21 6.61 -4.30 -22.25
N LEU A 22 5.46 -4.59 -21.64
CA LEU A 22 5.37 -5.08 -20.26
C LEU A 22 6.05 -6.44 -20.10
N PHE A 23 5.87 -7.34 -21.05
CA PHE A 23 6.55 -8.63 -21.08
C PHE A 23 8.07 -8.44 -21.18
N THR A 24 8.51 -7.60 -22.12
CA THR A 24 9.94 -7.31 -22.35
C THR A 24 10.58 -6.69 -21.12
N LEU A 25 9.93 -5.73 -20.45
CA LEU A 25 10.39 -5.15 -19.19
C LEU A 25 10.50 -6.19 -18.08
N ALA A 26 9.50 -7.08 -17.95
CA ALA A 26 9.51 -8.14 -16.95
C ALA A 26 10.65 -9.14 -17.22
N TYR A 27 10.86 -9.52 -18.48
CA TYR A 27 11.92 -10.43 -18.89
C TYR A 27 13.30 -9.80 -18.67
N TRP A 28 13.49 -8.55 -19.09
CA TRP A 28 14.71 -7.77 -18.85
C TRP A 28 15.01 -7.69 -17.35
N HIS A 29 14.03 -7.34 -16.53
CA HIS A 29 14.20 -7.24 -15.07
C HIS A 29 14.56 -8.59 -14.46
N ALA A 30 13.94 -9.69 -14.91
CA ALA A 30 14.26 -11.03 -14.43
C ALA A 30 15.71 -11.41 -14.74
N LEU A 31 16.19 -11.11 -15.96
CA LEU A 31 17.59 -11.32 -16.36
C LEU A 31 18.54 -10.45 -15.55
N ALA A 32 18.27 -9.16 -15.42
CA ALA A 32 19.11 -8.21 -14.70
C ALA A 32 19.21 -8.52 -13.19
N LYS A 33 18.27 -9.28 -12.63
CA LYS A 33 18.22 -9.65 -11.19
C LYS A 33 18.60 -11.10 -10.92
N LEU A 34 19.19 -11.81 -11.88
CA LEU A 34 19.73 -13.13 -11.62
C LEU A 34 20.82 -13.07 -10.53
N ARG A 35 20.84 -14.08 -9.67
CA ARG A 35 21.87 -14.23 -8.62
C ARG A 35 23.16 -14.85 -9.14
N LEU A 36 23.11 -15.36 -10.37
CA LEU A 36 24.24 -15.97 -11.05
C LEU A 36 24.11 -15.64 -12.53
N HIS A 37 25.16 -15.06 -13.08
CA HIS A 37 25.27 -14.79 -14.50
C HIS A 37 26.25 -15.77 -15.14
N THR A 38 25.87 -16.28 -16.30
CA THR A 38 26.72 -16.97 -17.26
C THR A 38 26.89 -16.10 -18.50
N ASP A 39 27.90 -16.36 -19.33
CA ASP A 39 28.13 -15.65 -20.60
C ASP A 39 26.88 -15.60 -21.48
N PHE A 40 26.11 -16.69 -21.48
CA PHE A 40 24.83 -16.77 -22.18
C PHE A 40 23.80 -15.77 -21.63
N THR A 41 23.59 -15.72 -20.32
CA THR A 41 22.61 -14.80 -19.71
C THR A 41 23.03 -13.33 -19.85
N ILE A 42 24.33 -13.04 -19.86
CA ILE A 42 24.85 -11.69 -20.07
C ILE A 42 24.60 -11.26 -21.52
N SER A 43 24.93 -12.14 -22.48
CA SER A 43 24.64 -11.90 -23.89
C SER A 43 23.14 -11.70 -24.13
N LYS A 44 22.29 -12.48 -23.45
CA LYS A 44 20.84 -12.34 -23.55
C LYS A 44 20.35 -11.04 -22.94
N LEU A 45 20.92 -10.60 -21.83
CA LEU A 45 20.60 -9.31 -21.22
C LEU A 45 20.91 -8.15 -22.19
N GLN A 46 22.07 -8.16 -22.86
CA GLN A 46 22.42 -7.16 -23.89
C GLN A 46 21.42 -7.12 -25.04
N GLU A 47 21.07 -8.30 -25.57
CA GLU A 47 20.09 -8.44 -26.66
C GLU A 47 18.73 -7.87 -26.24
N VAL A 48 18.27 -8.22 -25.05
CA VAL A 48 16.98 -7.79 -24.51
C VAL A 48 17.00 -6.30 -24.18
N THR A 49 18.10 -5.71 -23.69
CA THR A 49 18.22 -4.25 -23.50
C THR A 49 18.03 -3.51 -24.83
N THR A 50 18.69 -3.98 -25.89
CA THR A 50 18.56 -3.39 -27.23
C THR A 50 17.13 -3.51 -27.76
N PHE A 51 16.52 -4.69 -27.60
CA PHE A 51 15.14 -4.93 -28.01
C PHE A 51 14.14 -4.07 -27.22
N LEU A 52 14.34 -3.95 -25.90
CA LEU A 52 13.54 -3.09 -25.02
C LEU A 52 13.59 -1.63 -25.46
N GLY A 53 14.77 -1.12 -25.81
CA GLY A 53 14.91 0.24 -26.35
C GLY A 53 14.07 0.45 -27.62
N ARG A 54 14.10 -0.51 -28.56
CA ARG A 54 13.26 -0.46 -29.77
C ARG A 54 11.77 -0.46 -29.45
N GLN A 55 11.33 -1.29 -28.51
CA GLN A 55 9.93 -1.34 -28.08
C GLN A 55 9.49 -0.05 -27.39
N LEU A 56 10.34 0.59 -26.58
CA LEU A 56 10.07 1.90 -25.98
C LEU A 56 9.92 3.00 -27.05
N HIS A 57 10.80 3.00 -28.06
CA HIS A 57 10.67 3.91 -29.19
C HIS A 57 9.37 3.67 -29.98
N HIS A 58 9.03 2.40 -30.24
CA HIS A 58 7.79 2.03 -30.94
C HIS A 58 6.54 2.47 -30.16
N PHE A 59 6.49 2.19 -28.85
CA PHE A 59 5.44 2.65 -27.95
C PHE A 59 5.29 4.18 -27.98
N THR A 60 6.41 4.91 -27.99
CA THR A 60 6.40 6.37 -28.04
C THR A 60 5.85 6.90 -29.38
N CYS A 61 6.28 6.31 -30.50
CA CYS A 61 5.90 6.77 -31.83
C CYS A 61 4.44 6.44 -32.19
N VAL A 62 3.94 5.28 -31.75
CA VAL A 62 2.61 4.79 -32.14
C VAL A 62 1.58 5.08 -31.04
N THR A 63 1.82 4.55 -29.83
CA THR A 63 0.83 4.62 -28.75
C THR A 63 0.79 5.99 -28.09
N CYS A 64 1.93 6.57 -27.69
CA CYS A 64 1.92 7.90 -27.09
C CYS A 64 1.48 9.01 -28.06
N ALA A 65 1.66 8.82 -29.37
CA ALA A 65 1.18 9.77 -30.38
C ALA A 65 -0.35 9.74 -30.52
N ALA A 66 -0.98 8.57 -30.33
CA ALA A 66 -2.43 8.40 -30.41
C ALA A 66 -3.17 8.95 -29.17
N PHE A 67 -2.56 8.87 -27.98
CA PHE A 67 -3.20 9.25 -26.72
C PHE A 67 -2.65 10.57 -26.14
N THR A 68 -3.53 11.57 -25.99
CA THR A 68 -3.15 12.81 -25.28
C THR A 68 -3.31 12.62 -23.77
N THR A 69 -2.22 12.24 -23.09
CA THR A 69 -2.22 12.08 -21.64
C THR A 69 -2.06 13.42 -20.90
N LYS A 70 -2.77 13.56 -19.78
CA LYS A 70 -2.82 14.75 -18.94
C LYS A 70 -2.57 14.39 -17.48
N GLU A 71 -2.03 15.33 -16.71
CA GLU A 71 -1.87 15.13 -15.26
C GLU A 71 -3.22 14.85 -14.58
N LEU A 72 -3.20 13.97 -13.57
CA LEU A 72 -4.39 13.72 -12.76
C LEU A 72 -4.74 14.97 -11.94
N PRO A 73 -6.02 15.17 -11.56
CA PRO A 73 -6.41 16.32 -10.73
C PRO A 73 -5.61 16.46 -9.43
N GLN A 74 -5.23 15.33 -8.82
CA GLN A 74 -4.39 15.33 -7.62
C GLN A 74 -2.96 15.82 -7.89
N GLU A 75 -2.36 15.44 -9.02
CA GLU A 75 -1.03 15.88 -9.45
C GLU A 75 -1.05 17.37 -9.80
N GLU A 76 -2.09 17.83 -10.51
CA GLU A 76 -2.29 19.24 -10.83
C GLU A 76 -2.42 20.09 -9.55
N ALA A 77 -3.22 19.66 -8.58
CA ALA A 77 -3.36 20.32 -7.29
C ALA A 77 -2.01 20.34 -6.51
N ALA A 78 -1.27 19.24 -6.53
CA ALA A 78 0.05 19.16 -5.90
C ALA A 78 1.06 20.12 -6.55
N ARG A 79 1.05 20.22 -7.89
CA ARG A 79 1.87 21.18 -8.64
C ARG A 79 1.48 22.62 -8.32
N GLY A 80 0.19 22.92 -8.26
CA GLY A 80 -0.33 24.23 -7.84
C GLY A 80 0.22 24.64 -6.48
N ARG A 81 0.10 23.76 -5.47
CA ARG A 81 0.67 23.97 -4.13
C ARG A 81 2.19 24.17 -4.13
N ARG A 82 2.93 23.47 -5.00
CA ARG A 82 4.39 23.64 -5.12
C ARG A 82 4.75 24.99 -5.73
N ASN A 83 4.00 25.44 -6.73
CA ASN A 83 4.23 26.73 -7.39
C ASN A 83 3.92 27.89 -6.44
N THR A 84 2.85 27.81 -5.65
CA THR A 84 2.55 28.84 -4.64
C THR A 84 3.61 28.89 -3.55
N LYS A 85 4.09 27.74 -3.05
CA LYS A 85 5.21 27.70 -2.09
C LYS A 85 6.49 28.29 -2.66
N LYS A 86 6.83 27.97 -3.92
CA LYS A 86 8.00 28.55 -4.61
C LYS A 86 7.87 30.06 -4.81
N ALA A 87 6.68 30.54 -5.18
CA ALA A 87 6.42 31.96 -5.32
C ALA A 87 6.53 32.69 -3.97
N ALA A 88 5.96 32.13 -2.90
CA ALA A 88 6.09 32.67 -1.54
C ALA A 88 7.55 32.73 -1.07
N ALA A 89 8.34 31.67 -1.33
CA ALA A 89 9.76 31.64 -1.01
C ALA A 89 10.59 32.64 -1.85
N ALA A 90 10.23 32.85 -3.12
CA ALA A 90 10.88 33.83 -3.99
C ALA A 90 10.58 35.28 -3.59
N SER A 91 9.33 35.56 -3.19
CA SER A 91 8.94 36.86 -2.64
C SER A 91 9.64 37.17 -1.31
N ALA A 92 9.83 36.17 -0.46
CA ALA A 92 10.60 36.31 0.79
C ALA A 92 12.10 36.57 0.54
N ALA A 93 12.64 36.16 -0.62
CA ALA A 93 14.03 36.35 -1.01
C ALA A 93 14.27 37.60 -1.90
N GLY A 94 13.29 38.50 -2.01
CA GLY A 94 13.41 39.77 -2.75
C GLY A 94 13.55 39.64 -4.28
N LYS A 95 13.28 38.46 -4.85
CA LYS A 95 13.31 38.24 -6.31
C LYS A 95 11.93 38.54 -6.91
N THR A 96 11.90 39.11 -8.12
CA THR A 96 10.66 39.39 -8.86
C THR A 96 9.84 38.11 -9.05
N ALA A 97 8.70 38.03 -8.37
CA ALA A 97 7.80 36.90 -8.44
C ALA A 97 7.16 36.83 -9.84
N GLN A 98 7.55 35.81 -10.62
CA GLN A 98 6.83 35.50 -11.86
C GLN A 98 5.40 35.08 -11.50
N LYS A 99 4.41 35.78 -12.08
CA LYS A 99 2.99 35.48 -11.89
C LYS A 99 2.74 34.01 -12.25
N PRO A 100 2.12 33.20 -11.38
CA PRO A 100 1.88 31.79 -11.68
C PRO A 100 1.03 31.69 -12.95
N LYS A 101 1.52 30.98 -13.98
CA LYS A 101 0.73 30.65 -15.17
C LYS A 101 -0.57 30.00 -14.71
N ALA A 102 -1.69 30.50 -15.24
CA ALA A 102 -3.03 30.07 -14.87
C ALA A 102 -3.15 28.53 -14.91
N GLY A 103 -3.76 27.98 -13.85
CA GLY A 103 -3.92 26.54 -13.64
C GLY A 103 -4.70 25.92 -14.78
N GLY A 104 -4.05 25.00 -15.48
CA GLY A 104 -4.67 24.16 -16.48
C GLY A 104 -4.01 22.79 -16.47
N SER A 105 -4.79 21.80 -16.88
CA SER A 105 -4.32 20.43 -17.02
C SER A 105 -3.12 20.40 -17.97
N LYS A 106 -1.98 19.97 -17.45
CA LYS A 106 -0.74 19.94 -18.22
C LYS A 106 -0.68 18.63 -18.98
N ILE A 107 -0.45 18.73 -20.29
CA ILE A 107 -0.19 17.57 -21.13
C ILE A 107 1.12 16.93 -20.65
N LYS A 108 1.04 15.63 -20.39
CA LYS A 108 2.17 14.81 -20.00
C LYS A 108 2.58 13.98 -21.19
N ILE A 109 3.82 14.15 -21.64
CA ILE A 109 4.41 13.35 -22.71
C ILE A 109 5.41 12.38 -22.06
N PHE A 110 5.47 11.16 -22.58
CA PHE A 110 6.47 10.19 -22.18
C PHE A 110 7.85 10.69 -22.61
N ASN A 111 8.80 10.73 -21.67
CA ASN A 111 10.16 11.20 -21.93
C ASN A 111 11.12 10.01 -21.85
N MET A 112 11.78 9.69 -22.96
CA MET A 112 12.82 8.66 -23.03
C MET A 112 14.21 9.20 -22.67
N GLU A 113 14.39 10.51 -22.60
CA GLU A 113 15.67 11.13 -22.27
C GLU A 113 15.95 11.11 -20.75
N THR A 114 15.48 10.08 -20.05
CA THR A 114 15.68 9.96 -18.61
C THR A 114 16.88 9.08 -18.31
N TYR A 115 17.54 9.36 -17.19
CA TYR A 115 18.64 8.53 -16.71
C TYR A 115 18.21 7.06 -16.57
N LYS A 116 16.96 6.79 -16.20
CA LYS A 116 16.46 5.43 -16.00
C LYS A 116 16.58 4.60 -17.26
N ASP A 117 16.18 5.16 -18.40
CA ASP A 117 16.20 4.46 -19.69
C ASP A 117 17.64 4.29 -20.20
N HIS A 118 18.50 5.31 -20.04
CA HIS A 118 19.90 5.23 -20.44
C HIS A 118 20.73 4.28 -19.59
N SER A 119 20.43 4.20 -18.29
CA SER A 119 21.14 3.32 -17.37
C SER A 119 20.87 1.83 -17.58
N LEU A 120 19.91 1.46 -18.44
CA LEU A 120 19.56 0.05 -18.69
C LEU A 120 20.73 -0.72 -19.33
N ASP A 121 21.52 -0.08 -20.19
CA ASP A 121 22.68 -0.70 -20.83
C ASP A 121 23.86 -0.86 -19.86
N ASP A 122 24.00 0.08 -18.93
CA ASP A 122 25.04 0.06 -17.89
C ASP A 122 24.94 -1.18 -16.98
N TYR A 123 23.77 -1.82 -16.88
CA TYR A 123 23.60 -3.05 -16.09
C TYR A 123 24.56 -4.15 -16.54
N VAL A 124 24.76 -4.31 -17.84
CA VAL A 124 25.61 -5.38 -18.37
C VAL A 124 27.05 -5.18 -17.93
N HIS A 125 27.57 -3.97 -18.14
CA HIS A 125 28.92 -3.63 -17.73
C HIS A 125 29.07 -3.72 -16.20
N THR A 126 28.08 -3.24 -15.45
CA THR A 126 28.08 -3.34 -13.99
C THR A 126 28.18 -4.79 -13.53
N ILE A 127 27.41 -5.69 -14.15
CA ILE A 127 27.43 -7.12 -13.82
C ILE A 127 28.79 -7.75 -14.12
N LEU A 128 29.42 -7.40 -15.24
CA LEU A 128 30.73 -7.90 -15.62
C LEU A 128 31.86 -7.44 -14.69
N PHE A 129 31.85 -6.17 -14.26
CA PHE A 129 32.93 -5.61 -13.45
C PHE A 129 32.75 -5.84 -11.95
N PHE A 130 31.51 -5.83 -11.45
CA PHE A 130 31.24 -5.80 -10.01
C PHE A 130 30.39 -6.99 -9.51
N GLY A 131 29.89 -7.83 -10.41
CA GLY A 131 29.03 -8.97 -10.08
C GLY A 131 27.54 -8.62 -10.00
N THR A 132 26.74 -9.48 -9.36
CA THR A 132 25.27 -9.40 -9.41
C THR A 132 24.73 -8.17 -8.67
N VAL A 133 23.75 -7.49 -9.28
CA VAL A 133 23.14 -6.24 -8.77
C VAL A 133 21.98 -6.50 -7.79
N ASP A 134 21.82 -7.71 -7.27
CA ASP A 134 20.74 -8.09 -6.35
C ASP A 134 21.05 -7.73 -4.89
N LEU A 135 22.33 -7.59 -4.52
CA LEU A 135 22.78 -7.36 -3.14
C LEU A 135 23.28 -5.94 -2.82
N TYR A 136 23.28 -4.99 -3.76
CA TYR A 136 23.78 -3.63 -3.49
C TYR A 136 22.86 -2.76 -2.62
N SER A 137 21.65 -3.22 -2.30
CA SER A 137 20.74 -2.45 -1.47
C SER A 137 21.15 -2.51 0.01
N THR A 138 21.51 -1.36 0.58
CA THR A 138 21.66 -1.18 2.03
C THR A 138 20.32 -1.08 2.75
N GLN A 139 19.22 -0.97 1.99
CA GLN A 139 17.86 -0.78 2.51
C GLN A 139 17.46 -1.84 3.57
N PRO A 140 17.73 -3.16 3.40
CA PRO A 140 17.39 -4.14 4.43
C PRO A 140 18.13 -3.85 5.75
N GLY A 141 19.42 -3.49 5.67
CA GLY A 141 20.21 -3.12 6.83
C GLY A 141 19.67 -1.86 7.50
N GLU A 142 19.43 -0.80 6.74
CA GLU A 142 18.86 0.46 7.23
C GLU A 142 17.50 0.26 7.91
N LEU A 143 16.62 -0.53 7.32
CA LEU A 143 15.30 -0.84 7.88
C LEU A 143 15.40 -1.65 9.18
N GLU A 144 16.30 -2.62 9.26
CA GLU A 144 16.54 -3.36 10.49
C GLU A 144 17.14 -2.46 11.59
N HIS A 145 18.03 -1.51 11.24
CA HIS A 145 18.49 -0.50 12.18
C HIS A 145 17.34 0.39 12.70
N CYS A 146 16.41 0.81 11.85
CA CYS A 146 15.22 1.54 12.27
C CYS A 146 14.35 0.69 13.22
N ARG A 147 14.18 -0.60 12.92
CA ARG A 147 13.39 -1.54 13.73
C ARG A 147 14.00 -1.72 15.13
N VAL A 148 15.31 -1.95 15.19
CA VAL A 148 16.08 -2.07 16.44
C VAL A 148 15.95 -0.80 17.28
N LYS A 149 16.12 0.39 16.68
CA LYS A 149 15.95 1.67 17.38
C LYS A 149 14.53 1.87 17.94
N ARG A 150 13.49 1.46 17.20
CA ARG A 150 12.10 1.51 17.67
C ARG A 150 11.86 0.61 18.89
N TYR A 151 12.44 -0.59 18.94
CA TYR A 151 12.34 -1.44 20.12
C TYR A 151 13.15 -0.87 21.28
N TYR A 152 14.36 -0.38 21.05
CA TYR A 152 15.23 0.18 22.08
C TYR A 152 14.54 1.33 22.83
N ALA A 153 13.85 2.22 22.12
CA ALA A 153 13.08 3.32 22.70
C ALA A 153 11.93 2.85 23.64
N ARG A 154 11.49 1.59 23.52
CA ARG A 154 10.43 0.98 24.34
C ARG A 154 10.98 0.11 25.48
N THR A 155 12.30 0.04 25.64
CA THR A 155 12.95 -0.66 26.76
C THR A 155 13.27 0.31 27.88
N ASN A 156 13.50 -0.21 29.09
CA ASN A 156 14.05 0.59 30.18
C ASN A 156 15.59 0.77 30.10
N LYS A 157 16.22 0.34 28.99
CA LYS A 157 17.66 0.37 28.71
C LYS A 157 18.57 -0.48 29.60
N ASN A 158 18.03 -1.19 30.59
CA ASN A 158 18.77 -2.17 31.38
C ASN A 158 18.67 -3.56 30.75
N ASP A 159 19.78 -4.17 30.32
CA ASP A 159 19.77 -5.38 29.50
C ASP A 159 18.76 -5.31 28.34
N ALA A 160 18.92 -4.26 27.52
CA ALA A 160 17.95 -3.92 26.48
C ALA A 160 17.77 -5.04 25.43
N VAL A 161 18.79 -5.88 25.21
CA VAL A 161 18.75 -6.96 24.21
C VAL A 161 17.66 -8.00 24.54
N GLY A 162 17.56 -8.41 25.80
CA GLY A 162 16.51 -9.33 26.26
C GLY A 162 15.11 -8.75 26.06
N GLN A 163 14.92 -7.49 26.44
CA GLN A 163 13.65 -6.78 26.28
C GLN A 163 13.25 -6.60 24.82
N MET A 164 14.19 -6.19 23.96
CA MET A 164 13.97 -6.06 22.52
C MET A 164 13.60 -7.40 21.89
N THR A 165 14.25 -8.49 22.32
CA THR A 165 13.93 -9.84 21.86
C THR A 165 12.50 -10.23 22.26
N GLN A 166 12.08 -9.91 23.48
CA GLN A 166 10.71 -10.17 23.94
C GLN A 166 9.68 -9.34 23.16
N LEU A 167 9.97 -8.07 22.87
CA LEU A 167 9.11 -7.21 22.04
C LEU A 167 8.97 -7.77 20.62
N LYS A 168 10.07 -8.21 20.00
CA LYS A 168 10.06 -8.86 18.68
C LYS A 168 9.21 -10.13 18.69
N ARG A 169 9.34 -10.98 19.72
CA ARG A 169 8.52 -12.20 19.88
C ARG A 169 7.04 -11.88 20.04
N ARG A 170 6.70 -10.87 20.85
CA ARG A 170 5.31 -10.41 21.04
C ARG A 170 4.71 -9.91 19.73
N GLU A 171 5.44 -9.07 18.99
CA GLU A 171 5.01 -8.57 17.68
C GLU A 171 4.78 -9.71 16.68
N ALA A 172 5.70 -10.69 16.63
CA ALA A 172 5.55 -11.86 15.77
C ALA A 172 4.32 -12.71 16.13
N ALA A 173 4.02 -12.88 17.43
CA ALA A 173 2.83 -13.59 17.88
C ALA A 173 1.55 -12.85 17.48
N LEU A 174 1.49 -11.52 17.68
CA LEU A 174 0.35 -10.70 17.26
C LEU A 174 0.13 -10.74 15.74
N PHE A 175 1.21 -10.72 14.96
CA PHE A 175 1.15 -10.83 13.50
C PHE A 175 0.57 -12.19 13.06
N LYS A 176 1.01 -13.30 13.69
CA LYS A 176 0.46 -14.64 13.42
C LYS A 176 -1.04 -14.71 13.73
N ILE A 177 -1.47 -14.17 14.87
CA ILE A 177 -2.89 -14.14 15.25
C ILE A 177 -3.71 -13.30 14.26
N SER A 178 -3.21 -12.11 13.89
CA SER A 178 -3.85 -11.23 12.91
C SER A 178 -4.01 -11.92 11.56
N ARG A 179 -2.97 -12.60 11.07
CA ARG A 179 -3.01 -13.37 9.83
C ARG A 179 -4.02 -14.51 9.89
N ALA A 180 -4.02 -15.31 10.96
CA ALA A 180 -4.98 -16.40 11.14
C ALA A 180 -6.43 -15.90 11.15
N LYS A 181 -6.69 -14.75 11.79
CA LYS A 181 -8.01 -14.10 11.77
C LYS A 181 -8.42 -13.63 10.37
N LEU A 182 -7.49 -13.14 9.55
CA LEU A 182 -7.76 -12.75 8.16
C LEU A 182 -8.05 -13.97 7.29
N GLU A 183 -7.30 -15.06 7.46
CA GLU A 183 -7.50 -16.32 6.74
C GLU A 183 -8.84 -16.97 7.12
N ALA A 184 -9.21 -16.99 8.40
CA ALA A 184 -10.51 -17.47 8.86
C ALA A 184 -11.70 -16.63 8.32
N LYS A 185 -11.50 -15.34 8.09
CA LYS A 185 -12.51 -14.47 7.44
C LYS A 185 -12.58 -14.64 5.92
N ARG A 186 -11.54 -15.19 5.29
CA ARG A 186 -11.44 -15.36 3.84
C ARG A 186 -12.21 -16.60 3.32
N ILE A 187 -12.66 -17.48 4.20
CA ILE A 187 -13.47 -18.65 3.89
C ILE A 187 -14.86 -18.39 4.50
N PRO A 188 -15.82 -17.84 3.72
CA PRO A 188 -16.78 -18.68 3.00
C PRO A 188 -17.21 -18.08 1.64
N LEU A 189 -16.45 -18.40 0.59
CA LEU A 189 -16.66 -18.12 -0.85
C LEU A 189 -17.20 -19.24 -1.76
N ILE A 190 -17.30 -20.48 -1.27
CA ILE A 190 -17.51 -21.65 -2.15
C ILE A 190 -18.17 -22.76 -1.32
N THR A 191 -19.49 -22.74 -1.15
CA THR A 191 -20.38 -23.91 -0.96
C THR A 191 -21.80 -23.37 -0.80
N THR A 192 -22.46 -23.09 -1.91
CA THR A 192 -23.92 -23.21 -2.14
C THR A 192 -24.23 -22.76 -3.56
N VAL A 193 -23.95 -23.63 -4.54
CA VAL A 193 -24.58 -23.58 -5.86
C VAL A 193 -25.41 -24.84 -5.98
N GLU A 194 -26.73 -24.63 -6.07
CA GLU A 194 -27.86 -25.48 -6.49
C GLU A 194 -29.07 -24.93 -5.70
N ASN A 195 -30.01 -24.17 -6.27
CA ASN A 195 -30.81 -24.43 -7.47
C ASN A 195 -31.60 -23.16 -7.94
N PRO A 196 -32.25 -23.18 -9.13
CA PRO A 196 -32.50 -22.02 -9.99
C PRO A 196 -33.87 -21.34 -9.85
N LEU A 197 -33.94 -20.07 -10.27
CA LEU A 197 -35.16 -19.26 -10.51
C LEU A 197 -35.84 -19.69 -11.84
N PRO A 198 -37.18 -19.53 -12.02
CA PRO A 198 -37.68 -18.23 -12.51
C PRO A 198 -39.13 -17.83 -12.14
N ALA A 199 -39.39 -16.52 -12.09
CA ALA A 199 -40.48 -15.80 -12.80
C ALA A 199 -40.97 -14.54 -12.04
N GLU A 200 -40.95 -13.40 -12.74
CA GLU A 200 -41.64 -12.12 -12.44
C GLU A 200 -42.67 -11.91 -13.57
N PRO A 201 -43.84 -11.22 -13.39
CA PRO A 201 -43.81 -9.75 -13.22
C PRO A 201 -45.01 -9.07 -12.50
N GLY A 202 -44.78 -7.85 -11.98
CA GLY A 202 -45.73 -6.72 -12.12
C GLY A 202 -46.11 -5.90 -10.86
N PRO A 203 -46.54 -4.63 -11.01
CA PRO A 203 -46.09 -3.49 -10.19
C PRO A 203 -47.17 -2.81 -9.33
N SER A 204 -46.79 -2.11 -8.24
CA SER A 204 -47.46 -0.85 -7.80
C SER A 204 -46.83 -0.18 -6.54
N THR A 205 -46.47 1.10 -6.71
CA THR A 205 -46.87 2.29 -5.92
C THR A 205 -46.39 2.52 -4.47
N THR A 206 -45.62 3.62 -4.35
CA THR A 206 -45.41 4.59 -3.25
C THR A 206 -46.05 4.37 -1.86
N THR A 207 -45.28 4.57 -0.79
CA THR A 207 -45.51 5.65 0.21
C THR A 207 -44.43 5.68 1.31
N SER A 208 -43.96 6.90 1.59
CA SER A 208 -43.16 7.30 2.75
C SER A 208 -43.90 7.05 4.06
N LYS A 209 -43.19 6.62 5.11
CA LYS A 209 -43.54 6.90 6.52
C LYS A 209 -42.32 6.73 7.45
N HIS A 210 -41.85 7.86 7.98
CA HIS A 210 -40.97 7.95 9.14
C HIS A 210 -41.52 7.15 10.32
N LYS A 211 -40.71 6.27 10.90
CA LYS A 211 -40.97 5.69 12.23
C LYS A 211 -39.76 5.91 13.13
N ARG A 212 -39.86 6.90 14.02
CA ARG A 212 -38.95 7.11 15.15
C ARG A 212 -39.00 5.83 16.01
N LYS A 213 -37.86 5.17 16.20
CA LYS A 213 -37.72 4.10 17.21
C LYS A 213 -36.86 4.61 18.37
N SER A 214 -37.41 4.40 19.55
CA SER A 214 -36.88 4.68 20.89
C SER A 214 -35.46 4.13 21.07
N ARG A 215 -34.60 4.96 21.64
CA ARG A 215 -33.22 4.64 22.02
C ARG A 215 -33.25 3.72 23.26
N ALA A 216 -33.16 2.41 23.03
CA ALA A 216 -32.86 1.45 24.09
C ALA A 216 -31.35 1.51 24.39
N THR A 217 -30.98 2.01 25.56
CA THR A 217 -29.59 2.09 26.01
C THR A 217 -29.09 0.68 26.36
N LEU A 218 -28.48 -0.01 25.39
CA LEU A 218 -27.80 -1.28 25.64
C LEU A 218 -26.55 -1.00 26.48
N LYS A 219 -26.54 -1.48 27.73
CA LYS A 219 -25.35 -1.43 28.60
C LYS A 219 -24.26 -2.32 27.97
N LYS A 220 -23.13 -1.71 27.60
CA LYS A 220 -21.99 -2.38 26.96
C LYS A 220 -21.07 -3.02 28.00
N THR A 221 -20.84 -4.32 27.89
CA THR A 221 -19.92 -5.10 28.73
C THR A 221 -18.75 -5.71 27.95
N LEU A 222 -18.53 -5.31 26.68
CA LEU A 222 -17.45 -5.83 25.84
C LEU A 222 -16.32 -4.78 25.66
N PRO A 223 -15.03 -5.17 25.76
CA PRO A 223 -13.89 -4.26 25.63
C PRO A 223 -13.51 -4.07 24.15
N ILE A 224 -14.51 -3.88 23.30
CA ILE A 224 -14.33 -3.69 21.86
C ILE A 224 -15.22 -2.51 21.47
N LEU A 225 -14.59 -1.41 21.05
CA LEU A 225 -15.28 -0.29 20.42
C LEU A 225 -15.75 -0.73 19.03
N ASP A 226 -17.04 -0.59 18.78
CA ASP A 226 -17.61 -0.84 17.45
C ASP A 226 -17.13 0.26 16.49
N PHE A 227 -16.86 -0.12 15.23
CA PHE A 227 -16.34 0.80 14.20
C PHE A 227 -17.31 1.95 13.88
N ALA A 228 -18.61 1.76 14.16
CA ALA A 228 -19.65 2.77 13.98
C ALA A 228 -19.67 3.84 15.11
N GLU A 229 -18.91 3.66 16.19
CA GLU A 229 -18.88 4.56 17.33
C GLU A 229 -17.59 5.38 17.35
N SER A 230 -17.47 6.29 16.39
CA SER A 230 -16.42 7.30 16.42
C SER A 230 -16.67 8.27 17.57
N GLU A 231 -15.77 8.30 18.55
CA GLU A 231 -15.72 9.35 19.57
C GLU A 231 -15.51 10.70 18.86
N SER A 232 -16.50 11.59 18.90
CA SER A 232 -16.38 12.91 18.28
C SER A 232 -15.37 13.74 19.08
N LEU A 233 -14.14 13.86 18.56
CA LEU A 233 -13.11 14.67 19.21
C LEU A 233 -13.50 16.16 19.20
N PRO A 234 -13.23 16.91 20.28
CA PRO A 234 -13.44 18.34 20.30
C PRO A 234 -12.51 19.08 19.32
N TYR A 235 -12.88 20.30 18.95
CA TYR A 235 -12.11 21.17 18.05
C TYR A 235 -10.64 21.29 18.50
N THR A 236 -9.70 21.00 17.61
CA THR A 236 -8.25 21.04 17.88
C THR A 236 -7.67 22.36 17.38
N PRO A 237 -7.06 23.20 18.24
CA PRO A 237 -6.38 24.41 17.81
C PRO A 237 -5.13 24.07 16.95
N PRO A 238 -4.74 24.95 16.00
CA PRO A 238 -3.72 24.64 14.97
C PRO A 238 -2.32 24.32 15.49
N ASP A 239 -2.04 24.70 16.74
CA ASP A 239 -0.71 24.60 17.35
C ASP A 239 -0.45 23.21 17.94
N VAL A 240 -1.46 22.34 18.00
CA VAL A 240 -1.40 20.98 18.58
C VAL A 240 -1.77 19.97 17.50
N HIS A 241 -0.78 19.17 17.06
CA HIS A 241 -0.97 18.28 15.90
C HIS A 241 -1.85 17.04 16.17
N PHE A 242 -2.06 16.64 17.43
CA PHE A 242 -2.96 15.53 17.80
C PHE A 242 -3.63 15.76 19.16
N HIS A 243 -4.94 15.52 19.24
CA HIS A 243 -5.66 15.43 20.52
C HIS A 243 -5.76 13.94 20.91
N ILE A 244 -5.09 13.55 21.99
CA ILE A 244 -5.17 12.18 22.54
C ILE A 244 -6.07 12.26 23.78
N SER A 245 -7.06 11.36 23.89
CA SER A 245 -7.91 11.22 25.08
C SER A 245 -7.05 11.07 26.34
N GLN A 246 -7.38 11.82 27.39
CA GLN A 246 -6.61 11.83 28.64
C GLN A 246 -6.86 10.58 29.52
N SER A 247 -7.75 9.66 29.13
CA SER A 247 -7.97 8.41 29.87
C SER A 247 -8.38 7.23 28.97
N LEU A 248 -7.67 6.10 29.09
CA LEU A 248 -7.97 4.84 28.38
C LEU A 248 -8.68 3.81 29.28
N ASN A 249 -9.34 4.23 30.35
CA ASN A 249 -9.89 3.29 31.34
C ASN A 249 -11.36 2.97 31.09
N TYR A 250 -11.64 2.09 30.12
CA TYR A 250 -12.83 1.25 30.20
C TYR A 250 -12.53 0.11 31.17
N TYR A 251 -13.05 0.20 32.40
CA TYR A 251 -12.83 -0.85 33.39
C TYR A 251 -13.63 -2.10 32.99
N CYS A 252 -12.94 -3.23 32.85
CA CYS A 252 -13.57 -4.54 32.70
C CYS A 252 -13.55 -5.23 34.07
N ASN A 253 -14.72 -5.58 34.61
CA ASN A 253 -14.82 -6.32 35.86
C ASN A 253 -14.44 -7.79 35.61
N ILE A 254 -13.18 -8.13 35.93
CA ILE A 254 -12.58 -9.44 35.62
C ILE A 254 -13.39 -10.63 36.20
N PRO A 255 -13.89 -10.60 37.46
CA PRO A 255 -14.71 -11.69 37.98
C PRO A 255 -16.03 -11.92 37.22
N THR A 256 -16.63 -10.86 36.71
CA THR A 256 -17.86 -10.94 35.90
C THR A 256 -17.53 -11.51 34.52
N TRP A 257 -16.48 -11.00 33.89
CA TRP A 257 -15.99 -11.47 32.59
C TRP A 257 -15.60 -12.96 32.61
N LEU A 258 -14.92 -13.42 33.66
CA LEU A 258 -14.56 -14.84 33.82
C LEU A 258 -15.78 -15.75 33.95
N ARG A 259 -16.85 -15.28 34.60
CA ARG A 259 -18.10 -16.04 34.78
C ARG A 259 -18.85 -16.22 33.46
N GLU A 260 -18.84 -15.18 32.63
CA GLU A 260 -19.45 -15.16 31.30
C GLU A 260 -18.66 -16.00 30.28
N ASN A 261 -17.35 -16.19 30.49
CA ASN A 261 -16.46 -16.93 29.57
C ASN A 261 -16.00 -18.29 30.14
N THR A 262 -16.80 -18.92 31.00
CA THR A 262 -16.49 -20.22 31.64
C THR A 262 -16.31 -21.38 30.66
N GLY A 263 -16.87 -21.28 29.45
CA GLY A 263 -16.71 -22.26 28.38
C GLY A 263 -15.44 -22.11 27.54
N ASP A 264 -14.69 -21.01 27.70
CA ASP A 264 -13.47 -20.74 26.92
C ASP A 264 -12.32 -21.65 27.39
N PRO A 265 -11.69 -22.43 26.48
CA PRO A 265 -10.52 -23.24 26.81
C PRO A 265 -9.37 -22.46 27.48
N ALA A 266 -9.27 -21.14 27.24
CA ALA A 266 -8.27 -20.26 27.84
C ALA A 266 -8.52 -19.97 29.34
N VAL A 267 -9.74 -20.19 29.85
CA VAL A 267 -10.13 -19.95 31.25
C VAL A 267 -10.06 -21.24 32.09
N LYS A 268 -9.90 -22.41 31.46
CA LYS A 268 -9.76 -23.71 32.15
C LYS A 268 -8.38 -23.85 32.80
N VAL A 269 -8.23 -23.37 34.03
CA VAL A 269 -7.07 -23.70 34.87
C VAL A 269 -7.26 -25.10 35.45
N ARG A 270 -6.51 -26.10 34.96
CA ARG A 270 -6.31 -27.37 35.68
C ARG A 270 -5.30 -27.13 36.79
N ILE A 271 -5.77 -26.88 38.01
CA ILE A 271 -4.92 -26.94 39.20
C ILE A 271 -4.87 -28.41 39.62
N SER A 272 -3.83 -29.13 39.22
CA SER A 272 -3.46 -30.40 39.85
C SER A 272 -2.67 -30.06 41.11
N MET A 273 -3.27 -30.22 42.29
CA MET A 273 -2.52 -30.17 43.55
C MET A 273 -1.93 -31.54 43.85
N HIS A 274 -0.60 -31.63 43.76
CA HIS A 274 0.24 -32.53 44.54
C HIS A 274 1.29 -31.68 45.24
#